data_AF-A0A1I0VCT1-F1
#
_entry.id   AF-A0A1I0VCT1-F1
#
_cell.length_a   1.000
_cell.length_b   1.000
_cell.length_c   1.000
_cell.angle_alpha   90.00
_cell.angle_beta   90.00
_cell.angle_gamma   90.00
#
_symmetry.space_group_name_H-M   'P 1'
#
loop_
_entity.id
_entity.type
_entity.pdbx_description
1 polymer ?
#
loop_
_entity_poly.entity_id
_entity_poly.type
_entity_poly.pdbx_seq_one_letter_code
_entity_poly.pdbx_strand_id
1 'polypeptide(L)'
;MAFGAIISLFLISSCSDPATVGIELSPGNNQIGVVFEEFELPAQVVLLDSFNTTNQSRLVVGEEVDSFFGKTSATGYSRMYISTATRPGIDAILDSIYFNLNILSVDGINLDESKYYAIHKLTEPILDTLYYNFDKLSYEASPFSSGEIVFGEETDTLVSFQVDQEFAEDIFSKMQLGLEFNDLFSFREYFPGIAVKAREGDNASIGISLGSSTGLQVYYHNEGDTASTVYNITTASSRSFNGLKSDRTGTPTQVVTDTYKAYDVGSKVGMKSMLGMVIKLDTSPFDAFLDTLVGITFNQVILELGEIQDQPETQVPPVALVMYFTDATNKILESSSGLLLAVQADGQAQVYTDEDGVVVPNTSSPSSLLYDLEKKNYSQYITSHVNSLFRGQLMRKDWLLYANSPTSTGDDFKRSLRQFILDKNKVKVKVIYSKSR
;
A
#
# COMPACT_ATOMS: atom_id res chain seq x y z
N MET A 1 -28.97 -28.31 -66.87
CA MET A 1 -29.68 -27.05 -66.57
C MET A 1 -28.93 -26.42 -65.41
N ALA A 2 -27.97 -25.50 -65.59
CA ALA A 2 -28.14 -24.08 -65.94
C ALA A 2 -29.15 -23.45 -64.98
N PHE A 3 -28.87 -22.49 -64.09
CA PHE A 3 -28.05 -21.27 -64.08
C PHE A 3 -27.79 -20.89 -62.60
N GLY A 4 -26.60 -20.40 -62.19
CA GLY A 4 -26.34 -18.97 -61.84
C GLY A 4 -26.73 -18.63 -60.39
N ALA A 5 -26.02 -17.87 -59.53
CA ALA A 5 -24.88 -16.96 -59.65
C ALA A 5 -24.31 -16.74 -58.20
N ILE A 6 -22.98 -16.71 -57.98
CA ILE A 6 -22.13 -15.52 -57.71
C ILE A 6 -22.20 -15.01 -56.24
N ILE A 7 -21.17 -15.28 -55.41
CA ILE A 7 -20.11 -14.34 -54.90
C ILE A 7 -20.64 -13.44 -53.76
N SER A 8 -20.00 -13.15 -52.62
CA SER A 8 -18.57 -13.02 -52.30
C SER A 8 -18.31 -13.20 -50.81
N LEU A 9 -17.10 -13.68 -50.53
CA LEU A 9 -16.33 -13.46 -49.31
C LEU A 9 -16.11 -11.96 -49.09
N PHE A 10 -16.27 -11.49 -47.85
CA PHE A 10 -15.67 -10.23 -47.37
C PHE A 10 -14.94 -10.49 -46.06
N LEU A 11 -13.62 -10.71 -46.19
CA LEU A 11 -12.62 -10.43 -45.17
C LEU A 11 -12.09 -9.01 -45.47
N ILE A 12 -12.33 -8.07 -44.55
CA ILE A 12 -11.58 -6.80 -44.45
C ILE A 12 -11.60 -6.45 -42.96
N SER A 13 -10.51 -6.66 -42.20
CA SER A 13 -9.39 -5.72 -42.04
C SER A 13 -9.88 -4.27 -41.91
N SER A 14 -10.22 -3.86 -40.69
CA SER A 14 -10.24 -2.44 -40.31
C SER A 14 -9.02 -2.17 -39.43
N CYS A 15 -7.92 -1.87 -40.09
CA CYS A 15 -6.86 -1.06 -39.51
C CYS A 15 -7.41 0.38 -39.49
N SER A 16 -7.80 0.88 -38.31
CA SER A 16 -8.26 2.25 -38.16
C SER A 16 -7.05 3.17 -37.96
N ASP A 17 -6.70 3.93 -38.99
CA ASP A 17 -5.87 5.12 -38.88
C ASP A 17 -6.77 6.29 -38.43
N PRO A 18 -6.47 7.00 -37.33
CA PRO A 18 -7.34 8.00 -36.75
C PRO A 18 -7.08 9.36 -37.40
N ALA A 19 -7.71 9.63 -38.54
CA ALA A 19 -7.65 10.95 -39.15
C ALA A 19 -8.90 11.23 -39.97
N THR A 20 -10.01 11.57 -39.30
CA THR A 20 -11.01 12.55 -39.79
C THR A 20 -12.19 12.61 -38.81
N VAL A 21 -12.02 13.38 -37.74
CA VAL A 21 -13.15 13.91 -36.99
C VAL A 21 -13.61 15.20 -37.68
N GLY A 22 -14.81 15.15 -38.27
CA GLY A 22 -15.77 16.25 -38.42
C GLY A 22 -15.26 17.62 -38.86
N ILE A 23 -15.08 17.82 -40.17
CA ILE A 23 -15.12 19.14 -40.80
C ILE A 23 -16.36 19.19 -41.70
N GLU A 24 -17.53 19.36 -41.10
CA GLU A 24 -18.68 19.98 -41.77
C GLU A 24 -19.18 21.14 -40.89
N LEU A 25 -18.55 22.29 -41.12
CA LEU A 25 -18.92 23.56 -40.52
C LEU A 25 -20.13 24.13 -41.27
N SER A 26 -21.27 24.25 -40.59
CA SER A 26 -22.36 25.12 -41.03
C SER A 26 -21.87 26.58 -41.09
N PRO A 27 -22.27 27.38 -42.10
CA PRO A 27 -21.85 28.77 -42.25
C PRO A 27 -22.63 29.66 -41.26
N GLY A 28 -22.10 29.71 -40.04
CA GLY A 28 -22.57 30.47 -38.88
C GLY A 28 -21.52 30.34 -37.79
N ASN A 29 -20.30 30.79 -38.12
CA ASN A 29 -19.02 30.38 -37.54
C ASN A 29 -18.84 30.74 -36.05
N ASN A 30 -19.42 29.96 -35.14
CA ASN A 30 -19.01 29.88 -33.74
C ASN A 30 -17.87 28.86 -33.60
N GLN A 31 -16.67 29.23 -34.03
CA GLN A 31 -15.45 28.51 -33.65
C GLN A 31 -15.20 28.75 -32.17
N ILE A 32 -15.67 27.84 -31.31
CA ILE A 32 -15.21 27.73 -29.94
C ILE A 32 -13.73 27.36 -30.01
N GLY A 33 -12.85 28.29 -29.69
CA GLY A 33 -11.40 28.05 -29.71
C GLY A 33 -11.03 27.10 -28.57
N VAL A 34 -10.63 25.88 -28.92
CA VAL A 34 -10.06 24.91 -27.97
C VAL A 34 -8.56 25.17 -27.84
N VAL A 35 -8.07 25.30 -26.61
CA VAL A 35 -6.67 25.55 -26.27
C VAL A 35 -6.13 24.39 -25.44
N PHE A 36 -4.89 23.99 -25.72
CA PHE A 36 -4.13 23.01 -24.93
C PHE A 36 -2.96 23.73 -24.26
N GLU A 37 -2.80 23.51 -22.96
CA GLU A 37 -1.67 24.01 -22.15
C GLU A 37 -1.12 22.88 -21.28
N GLU A 38 0.19 22.88 -21.05
CA GLU A 38 0.88 21.92 -20.18
C GLU A 38 1.88 22.66 -19.28
N PHE A 39 1.89 22.34 -18.00
CA PHE A 39 2.88 22.85 -17.05
C PHE A 39 3.23 21.82 -15.98
N GLU A 40 4.38 22.01 -15.33
CA GLU A 40 4.90 21.12 -14.30
C GLU A 40 4.49 21.59 -12.90
N LEU A 41 4.30 20.65 -11.98
CA LEU A 41 4.15 20.95 -10.55
C LEU A 41 5.45 20.62 -9.81
N PRO A 42 6.08 21.59 -9.12
CA PRO A 42 7.27 21.30 -8.31
C PRO A 42 6.96 20.22 -7.25
N ALA A 43 7.86 19.25 -7.12
CA ALA A 43 7.69 18.12 -6.21
C ALA A 43 8.84 18.00 -5.21
N GLN A 44 8.50 17.63 -3.97
CA GLN A 44 9.43 17.46 -2.85
C GLN A 44 9.10 16.18 -2.07
N VAL A 45 10.07 15.65 -1.33
CA VAL A 45 9.83 14.54 -0.41
C VAL A 45 9.47 15.08 0.97
N VAL A 46 8.42 14.56 1.58
CA VAL A 46 8.07 14.83 2.99
C VAL A 46 8.09 13.51 3.76
N LEU A 47 8.73 13.52 4.93
CA LEU A 47 8.61 12.45 5.90
C LEU A 47 7.43 12.76 6.81
N LEU A 48 6.40 11.92 6.77
CA LEU A 48 5.30 11.97 7.74
C LEU A 48 5.82 11.57 9.12
N ASP A 49 5.12 11.99 10.16
CA ASP A 49 5.38 11.46 11.50
C ASP A 49 5.08 9.96 11.55
N SER A 50 5.51 9.37 12.65
CA SER A 50 5.08 8.06 13.07
C SER A 50 3.58 7.88 12.93
N PHE A 51 3.21 6.69 12.46
CA PHE A 51 1.81 6.31 12.32
C PHE A 51 1.59 4.95 12.95
N ASN A 52 0.39 4.81 13.50
CA ASN A 52 -0.04 3.62 14.20
C ASN A 52 -0.09 2.41 13.24
N THR A 53 0.65 1.36 13.58
CA THR A 53 0.67 0.07 12.86
C THR A 53 -0.02 -1.05 13.64
N THR A 54 -0.68 -0.73 14.75
CA THR A 54 -1.44 -1.68 15.55
C THR A 54 -2.61 -2.23 14.75
N ASN A 55 -2.81 -3.55 14.79
CA ASN A 55 -3.96 -4.27 14.25
C ASN A 55 -4.34 -3.87 12.82
N GLN A 56 -3.34 -3.71 11.95
CA GLN A 56 -3.58 -3.42 10.53
C GLN A 56 -4.14 -4.62 9.75
N SER A 57 -4.48 -5.73 10.42
CA SER A 57 -4.93 -7.00 9.85
C SER A 57 -3.93 -7.70 8.92
N ARG A 58 -2.71 -7.17 8.83
CA ARG A 58 -1.62 -7.70 8.01
C ARG A 58 -0.28 -7.42 8.69
N LEU A 59 0.57 -8.44 8.75
CA LEU A 59 1.98 -8.26 9.08
C LEU A 59 2.77 -7.92 7.82
N VAL A 60 3.71 -6.99 7.92
CA VAL A 60 4.64 -6.63 6.86
C VAL A 60 6.02 -7.12 7.28
N VAL A 61 6.61 -8.01 6.50
CA VAL A 61 7.90 -8.65 6.80
C VAL A 61 8.78 -8.57 5.58
N GLY A 62 10.00 -8.06 5.69
CA GLY A 62 10.88 -7.97 4.55
C GLY A 62 12.14 -7.19 4.80
N GLU A 63 13.10 -7.38 3.91
CA GLU A 63 14.33 -6.60 3.82
C GLU A 63 14.42 -6.11 2.39
N GLU A 64 14.51 -4.80 2.19
CA GLU A 64 14.61 -4.17 0.89
C GLU A 64 15.78 -3.19 0.86
N VAL A 65 16.50 -3.17 -0.26
CA VAL A 65 17.59 -2.25 -0.53
C VAL A 65 17.30 -1.53 -1.84
N ASP A 66 17.22 -0.20 -1.74
CA ASP A 66 16.96 0.67 -2.87
C ASP A 66 17.99 1.81 -2.91
N SER A 67 18.43 2.18 -4.11
CA SER A 67 19.44 3.25 -4.29
C SER A 67 18.95 4.64 -3.88
N PHE A 68 17.64 4.87 -3.84
CA PHE A 68 17.00 6.12 -3.49
C PHE A 68 16.55 6.15 -2.02
N PHE A 69 15.95 5.06 -1.52
CA PHE A 69 15.41 4.97 -0.15
C PHE A 69 16.35 4.30 0.87
N GLY A 70 17.43 3.66 0.42
CA GLY A 70 18.37 2.93 1.25
C GLY A 70 17.87 1.57 1.68
N LYS A 71 18.35 1.09 2.82
CA LYS A 71 17.93 -0.19 3.40
C LYS A 71 16.69 0.00 4.27
N THR A 72 15.71 -0.86 4.09
CA THR A 72 14.46 -0.91 4.87
C THR A 72 14.20 -2.33 5.36
N SER A 73 13.99 -2.48 6.66
CA SER A 73 13.76 -3.75 7.35
C SER A 73 12.41 -3.68 8.08
N ALA A 74 11.47 -4.53 7.70
CA ALA A 74 10.17 -4.67 8.36
C ALA A 74 10.08 -5.97 9.15
N THR A 75 9.60 -5.87 10.39
CA THR A 75 9.34 -7.01 11.26
C THR A 75 7.87 -7.00 11.68
N GLY A 76 7.21 -8.14 11.48
CA GLY A 76 5.83 -8.36 11.89
C GLY A 76 5.76 -8.95 13.29
N TYR A 77 4.94 -8.38 14.16
CA TYR A 77 4.75 -8.84 15.54
C TYR A 77 3.30 -9.25 15.78
N SER A 78 3.07 -10.38 16.42
CA SER A 78 1.71 -10.81 16.79
C SER A 78 1.70 -11.57 18.10
N ARG A 79 0.64 -11.35 18.91
CA ARG A 79 0.27 -12.29 19.96
C ARG A 79 -0.24 -13.58 19.31
N MET A 80 -0.25 -14.64 20.11
CA MET A 80 -0.83 -15.92 19.74
C MET A 80 -2.13 -16.16 20.53
N TYR A 81 -2.99 -17.00 19.99
CA TYR A 81 -4.28 -17.40 20.53
C TYR A 81 -4.39 -18.93 20.53
N ILE A 82 -4.59 -19.51 21.71
CA ILE A 82 -4.81 -20.95 21.89
C ILE A 82 -6.27 -21.31 21.59
N SER A 83 -6.48 -22.44 20.92
CA SER A 83 -7.81 -22.96 20.61
C SER A 83 -8.55 -23.40 21.88
N THR A 84 -9.88 -23.31 21.86
CA THR A 84 -10.76 -23.91 22.88
C THR A 84 -11.04 -25.40 22.63
N ALA A 85 -10.42 -25.99 21.60
CA ALA A 85 -10.51 -27.41 21.32
C ALA A 85 -9.92 -28.25 22.46
N THR A 86 -10.31 -29.53 22.52
CA THR A 86 -9.75 -30.50 23.46
C THR A 86 -8.25 -30.61 23.24
N ARG A 87 -7.47 -30.52 24.33
CA ARG A 87 -6.01 -30.68 24.30
C ARG A 87 -5.62 -32.16 24.12
N PRO A 88 -4.41 -32.45 23.63
CA PRO A 88 -3.86 -33.79 23.65
C PRO A 88 -3.85 -34.37 25.08
N GLY A 89 -4.24 -35.64 25.23
CA GLY A 89 -4.16 -36.35 26.50
C GLY A 89 -2.70 -36.65 26.88
N ILE A 90 -2.48 -37.12 28.11
CA ILE A 90 -1.13 -37.47 28.60
C ILE A 90 -0.46 -38.59 27.80
N ASP A 91 -1.26 -39.49 27.22
CA ASP A 91 -0.80 -40.62 26.40
C ASP A 91 -0.71 -40.27 24.90
N ALA A 92 -0.99 -39.01 24.53
CA ALA A 92 -0.86 -38.56 23.15
C ALA A 92 0.62 -38.47 22.73
N ILE A 93 0.88 -38.84 21.48
CA ILE A 93 2.21 -38.87 20.88
C ILE A 93 2.30 -37.73 19.87
N LEU A 94 3.31 -36.87 20.04
CA LEU A 94 3.60 -35.79 19.10
C LEU A 94 4.12 -36.37 17.78
N ASP A 95 3.51 -35.98 16.66
CA ASP A 95 3.97 -36.34 15.32
C ASP A 95 4.88 -35.26 14.73
N SER A 96 4.38 -34.03 14.70
CA SER A 96 5.10 -32.88 14.14
C SER A 96 4.42 -31.57 14.52
N ILE A 97 5.18 -30.47 14.46
CA ILE A 97 4.63 -29.13 14.56
C ILE A 97 5.15 -28.30 13.39
N TYR A 98 4.23 -27.58 12.74
CA TYR A 98 4.55 -26.62 11.68
C TYR A 98 4.06 -25.23 12.08
N PHE A 99 4.83 -24.20 11.74
CA PHE A 99 4.37 -22.82 11.75
C PHE A 99 3.96 -22.41 10.35
N ASN A 100 2.70 -22.01 10.20
CA ASN A 100 2.15 -21.59 8.93
C ASN A 100 2.14 -20.07 8.79
N LEU A 101 2.49 -19.57 7.61
CA LEU A 101 2.31 -18.19 7.17
C LEU A 101 1.31 -18.16 6.01
N ASN A 102 0.19 -17.46 6.20
CA ASN A 102 -0.72 -17.14 5.11
C ASN A 102 -0.27 -15.87 4.39
N ILE A 103 0.50 -16.02 3.32
CA ILE A 103 1.09 -14.92 2.56
C ILE A 103 0.08 -14.42 1.54
N LEU A 104 -0.26 -13.13 1.61
CA LEU A 104 -1.27 -12.47 0.76
C LEU A 104 -0.67 -11.62 -0.36
N SER A 105 0.60 -11.29 -0.28
CA SER A 105 1.30 -10.48 -1.27
C SER A 105 2.80 -10.63 -1.11
N VAL A 106 3.51 -10.55 -2.23
CA VAL A 106 4.98 -10.50 -2.29
C VAL A 106 5.36 -9.27 -3.12
N ASP A 107 6.42 -8.59 -2.72
CA ASP A 107 7.03 -7.48 -3.45
C ASP A 107 8.56 -7.65 -3.37
N GLY A 108 9.28 -7.65 -4.48
CA GLY A 108 10.73 -7.89 -4.42
C GLY A 108 11.34 -8.31 -5.74
N ILE A 109 12.63 -8.67 -5.71
CA ILE A 109 13.38 -9.12 -6.90
C ILE A 109 13.77 -10.60 -6.79
N ASN A 110 14.05 -11.24 -7.93
CA ASN A 110 14.47 -12.64 -8.01
C ASN A 110 13.55 -13.58 -7.21
N LEU A 111 12.23 -13.51 -7.44
CA LEU A 111 11.25 -14.32 -6.71
C LEU A 111 11.31 -15.82 -7.07
N ASP A 112 12.07 -16.15 -8.12
CA ASP A 112 12.49 -17.49 -8.52
C ASP A 112 13.67 -18.05 -7.71
N GLU A 113 14.30 -17.23 -6.86
CA GLU A 113 15.33 -17.64 -5.90
C GLU A 113 14.74 -17.85 -4.49
N SER A 114 15.40 -18.69 -3.69
CA SER A 114 15.00 -18.96 -2.29
C SER A 114 14.98 -17.69 -1.44
N LYS A 115 13.83 -17.43 -0.80
CA LYS A 115 13.62 -16.39 0.21
C LYS A 115 13.49 -17.02 1.58
N TYR A 116 14.27 -16.56 2.55
CA TYR A 116 14.30 -17.12 3.90
C TYR A 116 13.47 -16.29 4.88
N TYR A 117 12.64 -16.97 5.67
CA TYR A 117 11.88 -16.38 6.75
C TYR A 117 12.11 -17.11 8.06
N ALA A 118 12.13 -16.35 9.15
CA ALA A 118 12.36 -16.84 10.50
C ALA A 118 11.29 -16.30 11.46
N ILE A 119 10.83 -17.18 12.35
CA ILE A 119 9.85 -16.89 13.38
C ILE A 119 10.54 -17.04 14.74
N HIS A 120 10.59 -15.94 15.47
CA HIS A 120 11.23 -15.84 16.78
C HIS A 120 10.18 -15.71 17.87
N LYS A 121 10.45 -16.30 19.04
CA LYS A 121 9.64 -16.10 20.24
C LYS A 121 9.96 -14.75 20.87
N LEU A 122 8.94 -13.98 21.21
CA LEU A 122 9.12 -12.72 21.95
C LEU A 122 9.57 -12.99 23.38
N THR A 123 10.50 -12.16 23.88
CA THR A 123 10.96 -12.20 25.28
C THR A 123 10.22 -11.21 26.18
N GLU A 124 9.35 -10.40 25.59
CA GLU A 124 8.51 -9.43 26.28
C GLU A 124 7.09 -9.41 25.68
N PRO A 125 6.05 -9.11 26.48
CA PRO A 125 4.68 -9.13 25.99
C PRO A 125 4.37 -7.94 25.09
N ILE A 126 3.59 -8.20 24.04
CA ILE A 126 2.85 -7.13 23.36
C ILE A 126 1.80 -6.62 24.35
N LEU A 127 1.79 -5.33 24.65
CA LEU A 127 0.87 -4.67 25.60
C LEU A 127 -0.38 -4.15 24.89
N ASP A 128 -1.43 -3.84 25.65
CA ASP A 128 -2.66 -3.23 25.11
C ASP A 128 -2.52 -1.71 24.93
N THR A 129 -1.50 -1.30 24.18
CA THR A 129 -1.19 0.08 23.80
C THR A 129 -1.15 0.25 22.28
N LEU A 130 -1.01 1.48 21.81
CA LEU A 130 -0.71 1.78 20.42
C LEU A 130 0.78 1.56 20.15
N TYR A 131 1.06 0.86 19.06
CA TYR A 131 2.37 0.69 18.46
C TYR A 131 2.43 1.44 17.13
N TYR A 132 3.57 2.07 16.88
CA TYR A 132 3.89 2.84 15.69
C TYR A 132 4.93 2.12 14.85
N ASN A 133 5.11 2.57 13.61
CA ASN A 133 6.06 1.98 12.66
C ASN A 133 7.52 1.95 13.16
N PHE A 134 7.92 2.77 14.14
CA PHE A 134 9.28 2.73 14.70
C PHE A 134 9.42 1.78 15.91
N ASP A 135 8.31 1.28 16.46
CA ASP A 135 8.34 0.44 17.65
C ASP A 135 8.91 -0.95 17.33
N LYS A 136 9.53 -1.55 18.35
CA LYS A 136 10.11 -2.88 18.29
C LYS A 136 9.99 -3.56 19.65
N LEU A 137 9.96 -4.89 19.62
CA LEU A 137 10.06 -5.72 20.81
C LEU A 137 11.25 -6.66 20.68
N SER A 138 11.76 -7.06 21.83
CA SER A 138 12.84 -8.03 22.00
C SER A 138 12.32 -9.45 21.78
N TYR A 139 13.16 -10.27 21.18
CA TYR A 139 12.88 -11.66 20.85
C TYR A 139 14.14 -12.51 20.97
N GLU A 140 13.95 -13.82 21.09
CA GLU A 140 15.04 -14.78 21.17
C GLU A 140 15.88 -14.78 19.90
N ALA A 141 17.21 -14.83 20.05
CA ALA A 141 18.12 -14.75 18.91
C ALA A 141 17.97 -15.94 17.94
N SER A 142 17.75 -17.14 18.48
CA SER A 142 17.45 -18.33 17.71
C SER A 142 15.96 -18.36 17.33
N PRO A 143 15.61 -18.53 16.05
CA PRO A 143 14.21 -18.74 15.67
C PRO A 143 13.76 -20.15 16.08
N PHE A 144 12.51 -20.30 16.48
CA PHE A 144 11.93 -21.61 16.77
C PHE A 144 11.33 -22.29 15.52
N SER A 145 11.18 -21.53 14.44
CA SER A 145 10.77 -22.04 13.14
C SER A 145 11.32 -21.14 12.04
N SER A 146 11.78 -21.75 10.95
CA SER A 146 12.30 -21.03 9.81
C SER A 146 12.32 -21.91 8.57
N GLY A 147 12.45 -21.29 7.41
CA GLY A 147 12.65 -22.01 6.17
C GLY A 147 12.80 -21.09 4.97
N GLU A 148 13.04 -21.72 3.83
CA GLU A 148 13.13 -21.05 2.54
C GLU A 148 11.90 -21.36 1.68
N ILE A 149 11.50 -20.38 0.89
CA ILE A 149 10.45 -20.51 -0.12
C ILE A 149 10.89 -19.87 -1.43
N VAL A 150 10.57 -20.51 -2.55
CA VAL A 150 10.63 -19.91 -3.88
C VAL A 150 9.20 -19.56 -4.28
N PHE A 151 8.94 -18.28 -4.58
CA PHE A 151 7.59 -17.81 -4.92
C PHE A 151 7.25 -18.06 -6.39
N GLY A 152 8.20 -17.85 -7.30
CA GLY A 152 7.93 -17.92 -8.74
C GLY A 152 6.85 -16.91 -9.14
N GLU A 153 5.83 -17.38 -9.87
CA GLU A 153 4.69 -16.56 -10.30
C GLU A 153 3.57 -16.47 -9.24
N GLU A 154 3.61 -17.32 -8.20
CA GLU A 154 2.56 -17.38 -7.16
C GLU A 154 2.87 -16.41 -6.01
N THR A 155 1.95 -15.48 -5.73
CA THR A 155 2.14 -14.44 -4.70
C THR A 155 1.18 -14.53 -3.52
N ASP A 156 0.16 -15.40 -3.61
CA ASP A 156 -0.76 -15.73 -2.51
C ASP A 156 -0.63 -17.23 -2.21
N THR A 157 -0.15 -17.58 -1.02
CA THR A 157 0.17 -18.97 -0.67
C THR A 157 0.20 -19.22 0.83
N LEU A 158 -0.03 -20.47 1.22
CA LEU A 158 0.17 -20.94 2.59
C LEU A 158 1.52 -21.66 2.67
N VAL A 159 2.43 -21.10 3.48
CA VAL A 159 3.77 -21.65 3.66
C VAL A 159 3.88 -22.28 5.03
N SER A 160 4.41 -23.50 5.10
CA SER A 160 4.60 -24.24 6.34
C SER A 160 6.08 -24.45 6.61
N PHE A 161 6.53 -24.02 7.78
CA PHE A 161 7.90 -24.23 8.25
C PHE A 161 7.90 -25.20 9.41
N GLN A 162 8.82 -26.15 9.40
CA GLN A 162 8.97 -27.07 10.53
C GLN A 162 9.41 -26.30 11.77
N VAL A 163 8.85 -26.66 12.92
CA VAL A 163 9.26 -26.12 14.22
C VAL A 163 10.44 -26.94 14.74
N ASP A 164 11.40 -26.28 15.39
CA ASP A 164 12.54 -26.95 15.97
C ASP A 164 12.11 -27.95 17.06
N GLN A 165 12.88 -29.01 17.22
CA GLN A 165 12.50 -30.12 18.07
C GLN A 165 12.41 -29.72 19.55
N GLU A 166 13.29 -28.85 20.03
CA GLU A 166 13.34 -28.45 21.44
C GLU A 166 12.09 -27.65 21.80
N PHE A 167 11.72 -26.67 20.98
CA PHE A 167 10.50 -25.90 21.15
C PHE A 167 9.25 -26.77 20.98
N ALA A 168 9.27 -27.70 20.02
CA ALA A 168 8.13 -28.59 19.77
C ALA A 168 7.85 -29.52 20.96
N GLU A 169 8.89 -30.10 21.56
CA GLU A 169 8.78 -30.93 22.75
C GLU A 169 8.32 -30.12 23.98
N ASP A 170 8.88 -28.92 24.19
CA ASP A 170 8.47 -28.06 25.30
C ASP A 170 6.99 -27.66 25.19
N ILE A 171 6.57 -27.10 24.05
CA ILE A 171 5.19 -26.63 23.89
C ILE A 171 4.17 -27.76 23.96
N PHE A 172 4.50 -28.94 23.41
CA PHE A 172 3.61 -30.11 23.46
C PHE A 172 3.47 -30.62 24.90
N SER A 173 4.57 -30.70 25.67
CA SER A 173 4.53 -31.11 27.08
C SER A 173 3.64 -30.17 27.93
N LYS A 174 3.75 -28.85 27.70
CA LYS A 174 2.88 -27.86 28.37
C LYS A 174 1.45 -27.92 27.87
N MET A 175 1.21 -28.30 26.62
CA MET A 175 -0.14 -28.48 26.10
C MET A 175 -0.86 -29.66 26.77
N GLN A 176 -0.15 -30.76 27.06
CA GLN A 176 -0.71 -31.94 27.72
C GLN A 176 -1.03 -31.70 29.20
N LEU A 177 -0.10 -31.09 29.96
CA LEU A 177 -0.17 -31.05 31.43
C LEU A 177 0.09 -29.66 32.04
N GLY A 178 0.56 -28.70 31.25
CA GLY A 178 0.97 -27.38 31.72
C GLY A 178 -0.20 -26.47 32.12
N LEU A 179 0.02 -25.69 33.18
CA LEU A 179 -0.92 -24.65 33.60
C LEU A 179 -0.97 -23.50 32.57
N GLU A 180 0.08 -23.35 31.79
CA GLU A 180 0.25 -22.36 30.72
C GLU A 180 -0.90 -22.43 29.71
N PHE A 181 -1.43 -23.62 29.43
CA PHE A 181 -2.53 -23.76 28.47
C PHE A 181 -3.92 -23.59 29.08
N ASN A 182 -4.05 -23.45 30.41
CA ASN A 182 -5.34 -23.36 31.12
C ASN A 182 -6.19 -22.16 30.70
N ASP A 183 -5.54 -21.06 30.39
CA ASP A 183 -6.19 -19.84 29.96
C ASP A 183 -5.24 -19.00 29.10
N LEU A 184 -5.81 -18.01 28.41
CA LEU A 184 -5.07 -17.17 27.47
C LEU A 184 -4.04 -16.26 28.15
N PHE A 185 -4.22 -15.90 29.42
CA PHE A 185 -3.27 -15.05 30.15
C PHE A 185 -2.02 -15.87 30.50
N SER A 186 -2.21 -17.03 31.15
CA SER A 186 -1.12 -17.97 31.47
C SER A 186 -0.33 -18.35 30.21
N PHE A 187 -1.03 -18.58 29.09
CA PHE A 187 -0.39 -18.91 27.83
C PHE A 187 0.46 -17.77 27.29
N ARG A 188 -0.01 -16.52 27.40
CA ARG A 188 0.72 -15.33 26.95
C ARG A 188 1.88 -14.95 27.86
N GLU A 189 1.89 -15.39 29.11
CA GLU A 189 3.09 -15.28 29.96
C GLU A 189 4.18 -16.25 29.50
N TYR A 190 3.81 -17.47 29.14
CA TYR A 190 4.72 -18.49 28.61
C TYR A 190 5.19 -18.20 27.17
N PHE A 191 4.27 -17.78 26.30
CA PHE A 191 4.48 -17.48 24.89
C PHE A 191 3.94 -16.07 24.56
N PRO A 192 4.73 -15.01 24.83
CA PRO A 192 4.28 -13.62 24.71
C PRO A 192 3.86 -13.19 23.30
N GLY A 193 4.40 -13.87 22.29
CA GLY A 193 4.04 -13.73 20.90
C GLY A 193 5.20 -14.10 19.99
N ILE A 194 5.09 -13.68 18.74
CA ILE A 194 6.07 -13.93 17.69
C ILE A 194 6.63 -12.64 17.11
N ALA A 195 7.87 -12.70 16.63
CA ALA A 195 8.44 -11.77 15.67
C ALA A 195 8.80 -12.53 14.38
N VAL A 196 8.28 -12.08 13.24
CA VAL A 196 8.53 -12.69 11.93
C VAL A 196 9.47 -11.79 11.14
N LYS A 197 10.55 -12.37 10.62
CA LYS A 197 11.64 -11.66 9.94
C LYS A 197 12.02 -12.32 8.63
N ALA A 198 12.50 -11.53 7.69
CA ALA A 198 13.15 -11.99 6.46
C ALA A 198 14.68 -11.99 6.62
N ARG A 199 15.37 -12.71 5.73
CA ARG A 199 16.84 -12.65 5.63
C ARG A 199 17.28 -11.37 4.92
N GLU A 200 18.32 -10.74 5.48
CA GLU A 200 18.98 -9.61 4.85
C GLU A 200 19.62 -10.04 3.51
N GLY A 201 19.42 -9.22 2.48
CA GLY A 201 19.97 -9.46 1.13
C GLY A 201 18.99 -10.12 0.16
N ASP A 202 17.91 -10.73 0.65
CA ASP A 202 16.89 -11.36 -0.20
C ASP A 202 16.09 -10.35 -1.05
N ASN A 203 16.12 -9.07 -0.65
CA ASN A 203 15.50 -7.92 -1.32
C ASN A 203 14.03 -8.16 -1.71
N ALA A 204 13.26 -8.64 -0.73
CA ALA A 204 11.85 -8.96 -0.87
C ALA A 204 11.10 -8.70 0.44
N SER A 205 9.82 -8.36 0.31
CA SER A 205 8.88 -8.20 1.39
C SER A 205 7.58 -8.94 1.11
N ILE A 206 6.92 -9.36 2.18
CA ILE A 206 5.66 -10.09 2.17
C ILE A 206 4.64 -9.46 3.09
N GLY A 207 3.38 -9.56 2.68
CA GLY A 207 2.22 -9.27 3.51
C GLY A 207 1.63 -10.57 4.02
N ILE A 208 1.55 -10.76 5.33
CA ILE A 208 1.03 -11.98 5.95
C ILE A 208 -0.34 -11.68 6.57
N SER A 209 -1.35 -12.48 6.23
CA SER A 209 -2.67 -12.42 6.88
C SER A 209 -2.57 -12.84 8.33
N LEU A 210 -3.27 -12.15 9.21
CA LEU A 210 -3.55 -12.65 10.55
C LEU A 210 -4.83 -13.49 10.51
N GLY A 211 -4.97 -14.44 11.43
CA GLY A 211 -6.15 -15.30 11.52
C GLY A 211 -5.81 -16.76 11.83
N SER A 212 -6.73 -17.65 11.46
CA SER A 212 -6.62 -19.09 11.73
C SER A 212 -5.54 -19.80 10.90
N SER A 213 -5.21 -19.26 9.71
CA SER A 213 -4.21 -19.86 8.80
C SER A 213 -2.77 -19.44 9.10
N THR A 214 -2.56 -18.50 10.02
CA THR A 214 -1.20 -18.09 10.44
C THR A 214 -0.99 -18.45 11.90
N GLY A 215 -0.04 -19.35 12.16
CA GLY A 215 0.27 -19.87 13.49
C GLY A 215 0.74 -21.32 13.49
N LEU A 216 0.77 -21.94 14.67
CA LEU A 216 1.20 -23.33 14.85
C LEU A 216 0.08 -24.32 14.56
N GLN A 217 0.43 -25.38 13.85
CA GLN A 217 -0.35 -26.60 13.70
C GLN A 217 0.39 -27.74 14.38
N VAL A 218 -0.19 -28.26 15.46
CA VAL A 218 0.37 -29.36 16.25
C VAL A 218 -0.34 -30.64 15.86
N TYR A 219 0.38 -31.55 15.21
CA TYR A 219 -0.10 -32.86 14.81
C TYR A 219 0.27 -33.89 15.87
N TYR A 220 -0.71 -34.67 16.32
CA TYR A 220 -0.51 -35.72 17.32
C TYR A 220 -1.52 -36.85 17.11
N HIS A 221 -1.21 -38.03 17.64
CA HIS A 221 -2.11 -39.17 17.62
C HIS A 221 -2.11 -39.90 18.97
N ASN A 222 -3.08 -40.76 19.20
CA ASN A 222 -3.10 -41.70 20.32
C ASN A 222 -2.85 -43.13 19.81
N GLU A 223 -2.50 -44.03 20.72
CA GLU A 223 -2.32 -45.44 20.37
C GLU A 223 -3.58 -46.04 19.72
N GLY A 224 -3.42 -46.61 18.53
CA GLY A 224 -4.51 -47.18 17.74
C GLY A 224 -5.16 -46.21 16.75
N ASP A 225 -4.82 -44.92 16.77
CA ASP A 225 -5.27 -43.97 15.76
C ASP A 225 -4.61 -44.29 14.39
N THR A 226 -5.38 -44.09 13.32
CA THR A 226 -4.91 -44.29 11.93
C THR A 226 -4.58 -42.98 11.20
N ALA A 227 -4.86 -41.84 11.84
CA ALA A 227 -4.57 -40.50 11.33
C ALA A 227 -4.32 -39.53 12.50
N SER A 228 -3.50 -38.52 12.26
CA SER A 228 -3.19 -37.47 13.25
C SER A 228 -4.37 -36.52 13.46
N THR A 229 -4.53 -36.08 14.70
CA THR A 229 -5.39 -34.96 15.11
C THR A 229 -4.57 -33.66 15.10
N VAL A 230 -5.22 -32.52 14.85
CA VAL A 230 -4.58 -31.20 14.80
C VAL A 230 -5.09 -30.31 15.92
N TYR A 231 -4.17 -29.76 16.72
CA TYR A 231 -4.44 -28.65 17.63
C TYR A 231 -3.81 -27.36 17.08
N ASN A 232 -4.61 -26.30 16.94
CA ASN A 232 -4.17 -25.04 16.35
C ASN A 232 -3.89 -23.98 17.43
N ILE A 233 -2.76 -23.29 17.31
CA ILE A 233 -2.46 -22.05 18.03
C ILE A 233 -2.24 -20.97 16.97
N THR A 234 -3.11 -19.97 16.92
CA THR A 234 -3.21 -19.10 15.74
C THR A 234 -2.99 -17.64 16.10
N THR A 235 -2.95 -16.77 15.10
CA THR A 235 -2.94 -15.32 15.27
C THR A 235 -4.37 -14.73 15.27
N ALA A 236 -5.41 -15.58 15.32
CA ALA A 236 -6.80 -15.12 15.37
C ALA A 236 -7.06 -14.26 16.62
N SER A 237 -7.85 -13.19 16.45
CA SER A 237 -8.25 -12.27 17.53
C SER A 237 -7.07 -11.76 18.39
N SER A 238 -5.88 -11.67 17.78
CA SER A 238 -4.65 -11.32 18.49
C SER A 238 -4.18 -9.93 18.12
N ARG A 239 -3.67 -9.21 19.13
CA ARG A 239 -3.04 -7.91 18.91
C ARG A 239 -1.74 -8.12 18.13
N SER A 240 -1.52 -7.25 17.15
CA SER A 240 -0.37 -7.28 16.27
C SER A 240 0.08 -5.87 15.93
N PHE A 241 1.32 -5.72 15.47
CA PHE A 241 1.82 -4.48 14.89
C PHE A 241 3.00 -4.74 13.95
N ASN A 242 3.39 -3.72 13.17
CA ASN A 242 4.55 -3.76 12.29
C ASN A 242 5.60 -2.75 12.74
N GLY A 243 6.83 -3.20 12.90
CA GLY A 243 7.99 -2.36 13.15
C GLY A 243 8.85 -2.22 11.91
N LEU A 244 9.51 -1.07 11.77
CA LEU A 244 10.35 -0.70 10.64
C LEU A 244 11.68 -0.12 11.15
N LYS A 245 12.76 -0.54 10.52
CA LYS A 245 14.06 0.10 10.60
C LYS A 245 14.49 0.55 9.21
N SER A 246 15.06 1.75 9.11
CA SER A 246 15.60 2.26 7.85
C SER A 246 16.99 2.84 8.04
N ASP A 247 17.86 2.60 7.07
CA ASP A 247 19.17 3.25 6.93
C ASP A 247 19.27 3.83 5.52
N ARG A 248 19.34 5.16 5.46
CA ARG A 248 19.35 5.93 4.20
C ARG A 248 20.74 6.41 3.82
N THR A 249 21.76 6.04 4.60
CA THR A 249 23.13 6.54 4.42
C THR A 249 23.63 6.29 3.00
N GLY A 250 24.16 7.32 2.36
CA GLY A 250 24.68 7.22 0.98
C GLY A 250 23.61 7.31 -0.11
N THR A 251 22.35 7.56 0.23
CA THR A 251 21.25 7.74 -0.73
C THR A 251 20.83 9.21 -0.87
N PRO A 252 20.12 9.59 -1.94
CA PRO A 252 19.51 10.91 -2.07
C PRO A 252 18.59 11.28 -0.90
N THR A 253 17.88 10.32 -0.30
CA THR A 253 16.96 10.57 0.80
C THR A 253 17.62 10.64 2.18
N GLN A 254 18.95 10.53 2.28
CA GLN A 254 19.69 10.66 3.54
C GLN A 254 19.48 12.02 4.23
N VAL A 255 19.16 13.07 3.46
CA VAL A 255 18.90 14.42 3.98
C VAL A 255 17.53 14.56 4.65
N VAL A 256 16.63 13.59 4.46
CA VAL A 256 15.26 13.60 4.99
C VAL A 256 15.28 13.08 6.42
N THR A 257 15.45 13.99 7.40
CA THR A 257 15.58 13.66 8.82
C THR A 257 14.37 14.06 9.65
N ASP A 258 13.89 15.28 9.45
CA ASP A 258 12.82 15.88 10.26
C ASP A 258 11.44 15.57 9.65
N THR A 259 10.47 15.24 10.51
CA THR A 259 9.09 15.02 10.10
C THR A 259 8.43 16.34 9.67
N TYR A 260 7.47 16.24 8.75
CA TYR A 260 6.68 17.37 8.22
C TYR A 260 7.51 18.51 7.62
N LYS A 261 8.73 18.22 7.18
CA LYS A 261 9.56 19.13 6.41
C LYS A 261 9.68 18.62 4.98
N ALA A 262 9.55 19.54 4.03
CA ALA A 262 9.71 19.24 2.61
C ALA A 262 11.19 19.35 2.23
N TYR A 263 11.71 18.33 1.57
CA TYR A 263 13.09 18.24 1.15
C TYR A 263 13.19 18.17 -0.37
N ASP A 264 14.12 18.96 -0.91
CA ASP A 264 14.65 18.73 -2.24
C ASP A 264 15.75 17.67 -2.17
N VAL A 265 15.51 16.52 -2.80
CA VAL A 265 16.44 15.38 -2.85
C VAL A 265 17.10 15.22 -4.23
N GLY A 266 17.12 16.27 -5.05
CA GLY A 266 17.74 16.30 -6.38
C GLY A 266 16.73 16.34 -7.53
N SER A 267 17.08 15.73 -8.67
CA SER A 267 16.24 15.73 -9.88
C SER A 267 15.04 14.77 -9.81
N LYS A 268 15.05 13.85 -8.84
CA LYS A 268 14.04 12.81 -8.64
C LYS A 268 13.22 13.06 -7.36
N VAL A 269 12.08 12.41 -7.29
CA VAL A 269 11.20 12.36 -6.13
C VAL A 269 10.60 10.96 -6.03
N GLY A 270 10.24 10.52 -4.83
CA GLY A 270 9.67 9.19 -4.64
C GLY A 270 8.86 9.06 -3.36
N MET A 271 8.10 7.99 -3.30
CA MET A 271 7.31 7.57 -2.15
C MET A 271 7.73 6.16 -1.72
N LYS A 272 7.71 5.91 -0.41
CA LYS A 272 7.83 4.56 0.15
C LYS A 272 6.85 4.37 1.31
N SER A 273 5.95 3.40 1.15
CA SER A 273 5.02 2.92 2.18
C SER A 273 5.78 2.38 3.40
N MET A 274 5.14 2.38 4.57
CA MET A 274 5.70 2.04 5.89
C MET A 274 6.87 2.94 6.38
N LEU A 275 7.71 3.45 5.47
CA LEU A 275 8.77 4.41 5.76
C LEU A 275 8.24 5.82 6.07
N GLY A 276 6.99 6.11 5.67
CA GLY A 276 6.39 7.42 5.90
C GLY A 276 6.82 8.48 4.88
N MET A 277 7.47 8.10 3.79
CA MET A 277 7.89 9.06 2.76
C MET A 277 6.82 9.24 1.71
N VAL A 278 6.34 10.47 1.59
CA VAL A 278 5.32 10.89 0.64
C VAL A 278 5.86 11.99 -0.28
N ILE A 279 5.17 12.18 -1.41
CA ILE A 279 5.48 13.24 -2.37
C ILE A 279 4.58 14.44 -2.06
N LYS A 280 5.17 15.61 -1.84
CA LYS A 280 4.47 16.89 -1.82
C LYS A 280 4.49 17.51 -3.20
N LEU A 281 3.35 17.96 -3.69
CA LEU A 281 3.20 18.78 -4.89
C LEU A 281 2.87 20.22 -4.50
N ASP A 282 3.70 21.17 -4.96
CA ASP A 282 3.41 22.60 -4.92
C ASP A 282 2.45 22.93 -6.07
N THR A 283 1.27 23.43 -5.70
CA THR A 283 0.20 23.71 -6.67
C THR A 283 0.21 25.16 -7.15
N SER A 284 1.13 26.01 -6.69
CA SER A 284 1.21 27.42 -7.08
C SER A 284 1.24 27.71 -8.58
N PRO A 285 1.74 26.82 -9.48
CA PRO A 285 1.58 27.04 -10.92
C PRO A 285 0.12 27.16 -11.39
N PHE A 286 -0.85 26.61 -10.66
CA PHE A 286 -2.26 26.84 -10.95
C PHE A 286 -2.66 28.31 -10.79
N ASP A 287 -2.16 29.04 -9.79
CA ASP A 287 -2.49 30.47 -9.62
C ASP A 287 -2.04 31.24 -10.86
N ALA A 288 -0.77 31.07 -11.24
CA ALA A 288 -0.18 31.73 -12.41
C ALA A 288 -0.92 31.37 -13.71
N PHE A 289 -1.37 30.13 -13.87
CA PHE A 289 -2.15 29.70 -15.02
C PHE A 289 -3.56 30.30 -15.03
N LEU A 290 -4.31 30.16 -13.92
CA LEU A 290 -5.70 30.57 -13.80
C LEU A 290 -5.88 32.08 -13.90
N ASP A 291 -4.92 32.87 -13.40
CA ASP A 291 -4.92 34.34 -13.48
C ASP A 291 -4.86 34.86 -14.92
N THR A 292 -4.42 34.04 -15.89
CA THR A 292 -4.40 34.41 -17.32
C THR A 292 -5.74 34.22 -18.02
N LEU A 293 -6.71 33.57 -17.37
CA LEU A 293 -7.92 33.08 -18.01
C LEU A 293 -9.14 33.96 -17.68
N VAL A 294 -9.92 34.26 -18.72
CA VAL A 294 -11.21 34.96 -18.59
C VAL A 294 -12.22 34.31 -19.53
N GLY A 295 -13.44 34.09 -19.04
CA GLY A 295 -14.55 33.62 -19.87
C GLY A 295 -14.31 32.25 -20.51
N ILE A 296 -13.68 31.33 -19.79
CA ILE A 296 -13.34 29.99 -20.31
C ILE A 296 -14.25 28.90 -19.74
N THR A 297 -14.28 27.75 -20.43
CA THR A 297 -14.82 26.48 -19.91
C THR A 297 -13.73 25.43 -20.00
N PHE A 298 -13.37 24.81 -18.87
CA PHE A 298 -12.47 23.65 -18.88
C PHE A 298 -13.20 22.47 -19.52
N ASN A 299 -12.62 21.89 -20.56
CA ASN A 299 -13.11 20.66 -21.17
C ASN A 299 -12.53 19.45 -20.42
N GLN A 300 -11.25 19.53 -20.03
CA GLN A 300 -10.52 18.46 -19.38
C GLN A 300 -9.29 19.00 -18.68
N VAL A 301 -9.03 18.58 -17.44
CA VAL A 301 -7.73 18.77 -16.78
C VAL A 301 -7.25 17.44 -16.21
N ILE A 302 -6.00 17.07 -16.52
CA ILE A 302 -5.39 15.81 -16.10
C ILE A 302 -4.13 16.13 -15.30
N LEU A 303 -4.01 15.55 -14.11
CA LEU A 303 -2.72 15.40 -13.43
C LEU A 303 -2.10 14.06 -13.86
N GLU A 304 -0.85 14.09 -14.30
CA GLU A 304 -0.06 12.90 -14.63
C GLU A 304 1.24 12.89 -13.82
N LEU A 305 1.60 11.72 -13.28
CA LEU A 305 2.90 11.46 -12.66
C LEU A 305 3.57 10.30 -13.35
N GLY A 306 4.65 10.60 -14.05
CA GLY A 306 5.50 9.62 -14.69
C GLY A 306 5.72 9.90 -16.17
N GLU A 307 6.31 8.97 -16.92
CA GLU A 307 6.66 7.60 -16.54
C GLU A 307 7.52 7.47 -15.28
N ILE A 308 7.12 6.59 -14.35
CA ILE A 308 7.92 6.26 -13.17
C ILE A 308 9.20 5.52 -13.60
N GLN A 309 10.20 5.53 -12.73
CA GLN A 309 11.42 4.76 -12.96
C GLN A 309 11.09 3.26 -13.05
N ASP A 310 11.74 2.58 -14.01
CA ASP A 310 11.62 1.14 -14.16
C ASP A 310 11.94 0.41 -12.86
N GLN A 311 11.06 -0.53 -12.54
CA GLN A 311 11.19 -1.47 -11.43
C GLN A 311 10.94 -2.89 -11.99
N PRO A 312 11.52 -3.93 -11.38
CA PRO A 312 11.18 -5.32 -11.68
C PRO A 312 9.67 -5.53 -11.65
N GLU A 313 9.14 -6.39 -12.53
CA GLU A 313 7.67 -6.61 -12.65
C GLU A 313 7.03 -7.09 -11.34
N THR A 314 7.82 -7.74 -10.49
CA THR A 314 7.46 -8.23 -9.16
C THR A 314 7.56 -7.16 -8.05
N GLN A 315 8.03 -5.96 -8.37
CA GLN A 315 7.99 -4.78 -7.51
C GLN A 315 6.92 -3.82 -8.04
N VAL A 316 5.69 -4.04 -7.58
CA VAL A 316 4.54 -3.29 -8.10
C VAL A 316 4.35 -2.03 -7.26
N PRO A 317 4.34 -0.83 -7.87
CA PRO A 317 4.02 0.40 -7.16
C PRO A 317 2.67 0.34 -6.44
N PRO A 318 2.42 1.24 -5.47
CA PRO A 318 1.07 1.40 -4.91
C PRO A 318 0.03 1.59 -6.02
N VAL A 319 -1.06 0.84 -6.00
CA VAL A 319 -2.06 0.84 -7.09
C VAL A 319 -2.78 2.19 -7.19
N ALA A 320 -2.92 2.87 -6.06
CA ALA A 320 -3.71 4.08 -5.92
C ALA A 320 -3.01 5.10 -5.02
N LEU A 321 -3.13 6.39 -5.36
CA LEU A 321 -2.72 7.51 -4.52
C LEU A 321 -3.91 8.42 -4.23
N VAL A 322 -4.03 8.91 -3.01
CA VAL A 322 -4.96 9.98 -2.62
C VAL A 322 -4.19 11.30 -2.55
N MET A 323 -4.79 12.38 -3.08
CA MET A 323 -4.25 13.74 -3.02
C MET A 323 -4.82 14.48 -1.81
N TYR A 324 -4.16 14.37 -0.67
CA TYR A 324 -4.56 15.09 0.54
C TYR A 324 -4.11 16.55 0.48
N PHE A 325 -4.94 17.48 0.96
CA PHE A 325 -4.54 18.87 1.08
C PHE A 325 -3.51 19.05 2.20
N THR A 326 -2.56 19.94 1.93
CA THR A 326 -1.56 20.39 2.89
C THR A 326 -1.30 21.89 2.76
N ASP A 327 -0.49 22.42 3.67
CA ASP A 327 -0.03 23.80 3.69
C ASP A 327 1.46 23.86 4.06
N ALA A 328 1.93 25.03 4.52
CA ALA A 328 3.32 25.23 4.94
C ALA A 328 3.76 24.31 6.09
N THR A 329 2.82 23.72 6.84
CA THR A 329 3.11 22.75 7.90
C THR A 329 3.41 21.35 7.36
N ASN A 330 3.12 21.07 6.08
CA ASN A 330 3.24 19.75 5.45
C ASN A 330 2.49 18.63 6.20
N LYS A 331 1.45 18.98 6.97
CA LYS A 331 0.51 18.01 7.57
C LYS A 331 -0.70 17.83 6.66
N ILE A 332 -1.32 16.66 6.74
CA ILE A 332 -2.63 16.47 6.10
C ILE A 332 -3.64 17.36 6.83
N LEU A 333 -4.38 18.16 6.07
CA LEU A 333 -5.41 19.03 6.62
C LEU A 333 -6.68 18.26 6.93
N GLU A 334 -7.36 18.69 7.98
CA GLU A 334 -8.64 18.14 8.42
C GLU A 334 -9.73 19.21 8.36
N SER A 335 -10.98 18.78 8.14
CA SER A 335 -12.17 19.60 8.34
C SER A 335 -12.35 19.93 9.82
N SER A 336 -13.27 20.84 10.13
CA SER A 336 -13.71 21.11 11.52
C SER A 336 -14.26 19.86 12.24
N SER A 337 -14.71 18.86 11.49
CA SER A 337 -15.19 17.57 11.99
C SER A 337 -14.11 16.47 12.08
N GLY A 338 -12.85 16.79 11.79
CA GLY A 338 -11.73 15.83 11.85
C GLY A 338 -11.64 14.89 10.64
N LEU A 339 -12.34 15.21 9.53
CA LEU A 339 -12.24 14.44 8.29
C LEU A 339 -11.08 14.95 7.45
N LEU A 340 -10.24 14.06 6.93
CA LEU A 340 -9.12 14.42 6.07
C LEU A 340 -9.61 15.11 4.79
N LEU A 341 -9.03 16.26 4.47
CA LEU A 341 -9.35 17.03 3.27
C LEU A 341 -8.51 16.54 2.09
N ALA A 342 -9.15 16.29 0.97
CA ALA A 342 -8.51 15.80 -0.24
C ALA A 342 -9.15 16.41 -1.50
N VAL A 343 -8.45 16.34 -2.62
CA VAL A 343 -9.07 16.56 -3.94
C VAL A 343 -10.18 15.52 -4.13
N GLN A 344 -11.39 15.96 -4.48
CA GLN A 344 -12.51 15.04 -4.72
C GLN A 344 -12.51 14.54 -6.17
N ALA A 345 -13.07 13.36 -6.42
CA ALA A 345 -13.12 12.73 -7.74
C ALA A 345 -13.74 13.67 -8.80
N ASP A 346 -13.30 13.54 -10.06
CA ASP A 346 -13.82 14.39 -11.12
C ASP A 346 -15.33 14.14 -11.33
N GLY A 347 -16.06 15.21 -11.64
CA GLY A 347 -17.52 15.21 -11.73
C GLY A 347 -18.23 15.26 -10.37
N GLN A 348 -17.51 15.13 -9.25
CA GLN A 348 -18.06 15.32 -7.91
C GLN A 348 -17.90 16.77 -7.44
N ALA A 349 -18.81 17.18 -6.55
CA ALA A 349 -18.74 18.49 -5.91
C ALA A 349 -17.49 18.59 -5.02
N GLN A 350 -16.68 19.62 -5.26
CA GLN A 350 -15.43 19.86 -4.53
C GLN A 350 -15.64 20.65 -3.23
N VAL A 351 -16.77 21.34 -3.14
CA VAL A 351 -17.22 22.11 -1.99
C VAL A 351 -18.70 21.86 -1.77
N TYR A 352 -19.18 22.10 -0.56
CA TYR A 352 -20.59 22.18 -0.23
C TYR A 352 -20.85 23.37 0.69
N THR A 353 -22.11 23.74 0.84
CA THR A 353 -22.53 24.77 1.81
C THR A 353 -22.94 24.07 3.09
N ASP A 354 -22.29 24.40 4.21
CA ASP A 354 -22.61 23.83 5.52
C ASP A 354 -23.88 24.45 6.14
N GLU A 355 -24.21 24.00 7.36
CA GLU A 355 -25.41 24.43 8.09
C GLU A 355 -25.40 25.94 8.40
N ASP A 356 -24.22 26.55 8.47
CA ASP A 356 -24.02 27.99 8.73
C ASP A 356 -24.03 28.83 7.44
N GLY A 357 -24.23 28.20 6.27
CA GLY A 357 -24.25 28.88 4.98
C GLY A 357 -22.85 29.17 4.42
N VAL A 358 -21.80 28.58 5.00
CA VAL A 358 -20.40 28.78 4.59
C VAL A 358 -20.02 27.72 3.56
N VAL A 359 -19.33 28.13 2.50
CA VAL A 359 -18.80 27.20 1.50
C VAL A 359 -17.51 26.58 2.05
N VAL A 360 -17.51 25.26 2.21
CA VAL A 360 -16.40 24.50 2.78
C VAL A 360 -15.97 23.36 1.85
N PRO A 361 -14.71 22.89 1.92
CA PRO A 361 -14.25 21.74 1.14
C PRO A 361 -15.09 20.49 1.41
N ASN A 362 -15.44 19.75 0.36
CA ASN A 362 -16.12 18.47 0.47
C ASN A 362 -15.13 17.34 0.81
N THR A 363 -15.62 16.29 1.48
CA THR A 363 -14.85 15.13 1.94
C THR A 363 -15.48 13.80 1.56
N SER A 364 -16.62 13.81 0.85
CA SER A 364 -17.44 12.61 0.62
C SER A 364 -16.95 11.67 -0.48
N SER A 365 -16.10 12.13 -1.39
CA SER A 365 -15.65 11.37 -2.55
C SER A 365 -14.20 11.72 -2.93
N PRO A 366 -13.21 11.37 -2.09
CA PRO A 366 -11.80 11.58 -2.42
C PRO A 366 -11.43 10.95 -3.76
N SER A 367 -10.64 11.67 -4.55
CA SER A 367 -10.08 11.17 -5.81
C SER A 367 -9.03 10.10 -5.56
N SER A 368 -8.81 9.26 -6.57
CA SER A 368 -7.76 8.24 -6.58
C SER A 368 -6.98 8.34 -7.88
N LEU A 369 -5.68 8.62 -7.77
CA LEU A 369 -4.74 8.48 -8.88
C LEU A 369 -4.38 7.03 -9.05
N LEU A 370 -4.78 6.43 -10.16
CA LEU A 370 -4.55 5.01 -10.41
C LEU A 370 -3.28 4.82 -11.22
N TYR A 371 -2.53 3.78 -10.87
CA TYR A 371 -1.36 3.33 -11.62
C TYR A 371 -1.79 2.58 -12.89
N ASP A 372 -1.30 3.03 -14.04
CA ASP A 372 -1.43 2.36 -15.34
C ASP A 372 -0.17 1.52 -15.58
N LEU A 373 -0.33 0.19 -15.59
CA LEU A 373 0.77 -0.76 -15.78
C LEU A 373 1.43 -0.66 -17.16
N GLU A 374 0.65 -0.33 -18.20
CA GLU A 374 1.14 -0.25 -19.58
C GLU A 374 1.92 1.04 -19.80
N LYS A 375 1.41 2.17 -19.29
CA LYS A 375 2.04 3.49 -19.41
C LYS A 375 3.04 3.80 -18.32
N LYS A 376 3.09 2.97 -17.27
CA LYS A 376 3.90 3.14 -16.06
C LYS A 376 3.77 4.55 -15.47
N ASN A 377 2.54 5.05 -15.37
CA ASN A 377 2.26 6.36 -14.81
C ASN A 377 1.02 6.35 -13.91
N TYR A 378 0.91 7.37 -13.07
CA TYR A 378 -0.34 7.68 -12.39
C TYR A 378 -1.04 8.79 -13.13
N SER A 379 -2.35 8.71 -13.27
CA SER A 379 -3.13 9.81 -13.83
C SER A 379 -4.50 9.95 -13.17
N GLN A 380 -5.01 11.18 -13.15
CA GLN A 380 -6.36 11.47 -12.68
C GLN A 380 -6.91 12.74 -13.30
N TYR A 381 -8.19 12.69 -13.68
CA TYR A 381 -8.94 13.90 -14.02
C TYR A 381 -9.20 14.75 -12.78
N ILE A 382 -8.93 16.04 -12.90
CA ILE A 382 -9.11 17.05 -11.85
C ILE A 382 -9.85 18.28 -12.36
N THR A 383 -10.63 18.13 -13.44
CA THR A 383 -11.34 19.21 -14.13
C THR A 383 -12.26 19.98 -13.18
N SER A 384 -13.01 19.25 -12.35
CA SER A 384 -13.95 19.78 -11.38
C SER A 384 -13.23 20.52 -10.26
N HIS A 385 -12.09 20.01 -9.80
CA HIS A 385 -11.22 20.67 -8.82
C HIS A 385 -10.70 22.02 -9.33
N VAL A 386 -10.11 22.03 -10.53
CA VAL A 386 -9.56 23.24 -11.14
C VAL A 386 -10.66 24.26 -11.46
N ASN A 387 -11.84 23.81 -11.87
CA ASN A 387 -13.00 24.69 -12.07
C ASN A 387 -13.47 25.33 -10.75
N SER A 388 -13.44 24.62 -9.62
CA SER A 388 -13.75 25.20 -8.30
C SER A 388 -12.70 26.21 -7.83
N LEU A 389 -11.41 25.98 -8.13
CA LEU A 389 -10.35 26.98 -7.90
C LEU A 389 -10.60 28.23 -8.75
N PHE A 390 -10.83 28.06 -10.05
CA PHE A 390 -11.07 29.16 -11.00
C PHE A 390 -12.28 30.03 -10.64
N ARG A 391 -13.33 29.43 -10.08
CA ARG A 391 -14.53 30.15 -9.61
C ARG A 391 -14.36 30.79 -8.23
N GLY A 392 -13.21 30.66 -7.59
CA GLY A 392 -12.95 31.14 -6.24
C GLY A 392 -13.79 30.44 -5.16
N GLN A 393 -14.31 29.24 -5.45
CA GLN A 393 -15.12 28.46 -4.51
C GLN A 393 -14.25 27.67 -3.53
N LEU A 394 -13.05 27.29 -3.98
CA LEU A 394 -12.08 26.56 -3.19
C LEU A 394 -10.76 27.34 -3.17
N MET A 395 -10.17 27.48 -1.98
CA MET A 395 -8.83 28.04 -1.85
C MET A 395 -7.79 27.01 -2.25
N ARG A 396 -6.79 27.41 -3.04
CA ARG A 396 -5.70 26.52 -3.43
C ARG A 396 -4.95 26.00 -2.20
N LYS A 397 -4.64 24.70 -2.22
CA LYS A 397 -3.79 24.00 -1.27
C LYS A 397 -2.77 23.16 -2.03
N ASP A 398 -1.60 22.97 -1.43
CA ASP A 398 -0.63 22.01 -1.91
C ASP A 398 -1.14 20.59 -1.62
N TRP A 399 -0.56 19.58 -2.29
CA TRP A 399 -1.01 18.20 -2.14
C TRP A 399 0.08 17.31 -1.54
N LEU A 400 -0.30 16.41 -0.63
CA LEU A 400 0.49 15.24 -0.27
C LEU A 400 -0.11 14.03 -0.97
N LEU A 401 0.68 13.39 -1.83
CA LEU A 401 0.31 12.13 -2.45
C LEU A 401 0.53 11.03 -1.42
N TYR A 402 -0.52 10.28 -1.11
CA TYR A 402 -0.49 9.24 -0.10
C TYR A 402 -0.97 7.92 -0.71
N ALA A 403 -0.20 6.83 -0.58
CA ALA A 403 -0.56 5.54 -1.16
C ALA A 403 -1.71 4.89 -0.39
N ASN A 404 -2.93 5.07 -0.91
CA ASN A 404 -4.12 4.45 -0.38
C ASN A 404 -5.21 4.44 -1.46
N SER A 405 -6.20 3.58 -1.29
CA SER A 405 -7.45 3.66 -2.04
C SER A 405 -8.55 4.28 -1.19
N PRO A 406 -9.37 5.21 -1.70
CA PRO A 406 -10.58 5.67 -1.01
C PRO A 406 -11.58 4.54 -0.71
N THR A 407 -11.47 3.38 -1.38
CA THR A 407 -12.40 2.26 -1.28
C THR A 407 -11.84 1.04 -0.55
N SER A 408 -10.58 1.06 -0.10
CA SER A 408 -9.98 -0.07 0.63
C SER A 408 -10.51 -0.14 2.07
N THR A 409 -10.68 -1.36 2.57
CA THR A 409 -11.04 -1.63 3.98
C THR A 409 -9.84 -1.51 4.94
N GLY A 410 -8.93 -0.58 4.64
CA GLY A 410 -7.79 -0.22 5.48
C GLY A 410 -6.74 0.59 4.70
N ASP A 411 -5.58 0.75 5.31
CA ASP A 411 -4.58 1.73 4.89
C ASP A 411 -3.38 1.02 4.21
N ASP A 412 -3.35 1.04 2.88
CA ASP A 412 -2.34 0.33 2.09
C ASP A 412 -0.91 0.86 2.33
N PHE A 413 -0.79 2.14 2.70
CA PHE A 413 0.47 2.77 3.09
C PHE A 413 1.12 2.09 4.30
N LYS A 414 0.30 1.46 5.17
CA LYS A 414 0.72 0.80 6.40
C LYS A 414 0.87 -0.71 6.26
N ARG A 415 0.57 -1.26 5.08
CA ARG A 415 0.39 -2.70 4.82
C ARG A 415 1.38 -3.27 3.79
N SER A 416 2.33 -2.46 3.33
CA SER A 416 3.34 -2.87 2.35
C SER A 416 4.61 -2.02 2.48
N LEU A 417 5.69 -2.47 1.83
CA LEU A 417 6.91 -1.66 1.61
C LEU A 417 6.98 -1.05 0.21
N ARG A 418 5.88 -1.14 -0.56
CA ARG A 418 5.79 -0.68 -1.94
C ARG A 418 6.29 0.76 -2.09
N GLN A 419 6.92 1.01 -3.21
CA GLN A 419 7.60 2.27 -3.49
C GLN A 419 7.51 2.62 -4.98
N PHE A 420 7.77 3.89 -5.28
CA PHE A 420 8.09 4.32 -6.64
C PHE A 420 8.91 5.60 -6.63
N ILE A 421 9.60 5.83 -7.74
CA ILE A 421 10.48 6.98 -7.97
C ILE A 421 10.13 7.53 -9.35
N LEU A 422 10.16 8.86 -9.53
CA LEU A 422 10.09 9.49 -10.85
C LEU A 422 10.97 10.74 -10.90
N ASP A 423 11.27 11.20 -12.12
CA ASP A 423 11.90 12.51 -12.33
C ASP A 423 10.90 13.62 -12.07
N LYS A 424 11.32 14.72 -11.41
CA LYS A 424 10.39 15.80 -11.03
C LYS A 424 9.71 16.48 -12.20
N ASN A 425 10.39 16.56 -13.35
CA ASN A 425 9.83 17.13 -14.59
C ASN A 425 8.75 16.25 -15.25
N LYS A 426 8.47 15.08 -14.68
CA LYS A 426 7.41 14.17 -15.10
C LYS A 426 6.13 14.30 -14.26
N VAL A 427 6.06 15.31 -13.37
CA VAL A 427 4.81 15.69 -12.70
C VAL A 427 4.16 16.82 -13.49
N LYS A 428 3.13 16.49 -14.26
CA LYS A 428 2.56 17.40 -15.26
C LYS A 428 1.06 17.58 -15.10
N VAL A 429 0.60 18.78 -15.39
CA VAL A 429 -0.82 19.11 -15.55
C VAL A 429 -1.06 19.43 -17.01
N LYS A 430 -2.01 18.70 -17.63
CA LYS A 430 -2.46 18.93 -19.01
C LYS A 430 -3.86 19.52 -18.97
N VAL A 431 -4.05 20.67 -19.60
CA VAL A 431 -5.31 21.42 -19.60
C VAL A 431 -5.83 21.57 -21.02
N ILE A 432 -7.08 21.19 -21.23
CA ILE A 432 -7.84 21.49 -22.44
C ILE A 432 -9.02 22.37 -22.04
N TYR A 433 -9.11 23.57 -22.61
CA TYR A 433 -10.21 24.49 -22.32
C TYR A 433 -10.69 25.24 -23.56
N SER A 434 -11.94 25.66 -23.50
CA SER A 434 -12.62 26.42 -24.55
C SER A 434 -12.75 27.88 -24.12
N LYS A 435 -12.44 28.82 -25.02
CA LYS A 435 -12.69 30.26 -24.77
C LYS A 435 -14.08 30.65 -25.25
N SER A 436 -14.89 31.23 -24.36
CA SER A 436 -16.11 31.96 -24.73
C SER A 436 -15.68 33.31 -25.28
N ARG A 437 -16.29 33.76 -26.38
CA ARG A 437 -16.08 35.13 -26.89
C ARG A 437 -16.81 36.17 -26.05
#